data_AF-A0A1I5L3U4-F1
#
_entry.id   AF-A0A1I5L3U4-F1
#
_cell.length_a   1.000
_cell.length_b   1.000
_cell.length_c   1.000
_cell.angle_alpha   90.00
_cell.angle_beta   90.00
_cell.angle_gamma   90.00
#
_symmetry.space_group_name_H-M   'P 1'
#
loop_
_entity.id
_entity.type
_entity.pdbx_description
1 polymer ?
#
loop_
_entity_poly.entity_id
_entity_poly.type
_entity_poly.pdbx_seq_one_letter_code
_entity_poly.pdbx_strand_id
1 'polypeptide(L)'
;MPSADAFRALARSSPERWSTLRFTERRRRDGAWSAPVRAWLRRPDLLRVEDAGGRLLGVVRETGADHDPMWQDYRWVAELRPEELADGLDPDARAPAAGAALELDGLREVEHAGRPAWEALAVPTDRYEPRCGCCPLLRSRRVDELEWGSVPEGVEYPTAHLVRLDVRTGVCVWAEALDGTYAGETHDLRIEAVDEPVPDDLFRRARRRGAV
;
A
#
# COMPACT_ATOMS: atom_id res chain seq x y z
N MET A 1 12.17 -5.42 19.86
CA MET A 1 10.70 -5.22 19.80
C MET A 1 10.41 -3.78 19.47
N PRO A 2 9.80 -3.50 18.31
CA PRO A 2 9.45 -2.14 17.91
C PRO A 2 8.35 -1.58 18.80
N SER A 3 8.38 -0.27 19.05
CA SER A 3 7.27 0.43 19.70
C SER A 3 6.25 0.89 18.65
N ALA A 4 5.02 1.19 19.09
CA ALA A 4 3.99 1.75 18.23
C ALA A 4 4.45 3.04 17.52
N ASP A 5 5.18 3.90 18.24
CA ASP A 5 5.73 5.14 17.67
C ASP A 5 6.82 4.87 16.62
N ALA A 6 7.66 3.86 16.84
CA ALA A 6 8.64 3.45 15.84
C ALA A 6 7.95 2.91 14.58
N PHE A 7 6.89 2.11 14.72
CA PHE A 7 6.10 1.59 13.61
C PHE A 7 5.48 2.72 12.78
N ARG A 8 4.84 3.70 13.45
CA ARG A 8 4.29 4.90 12.78
C ARG A 8 5.37 5.74 12.09
N ALA A 9 6.51 5.93 12.76
CA ALA A 9 7.64 6.65 12.17
C ALA A 9 8.21 5.92 10.94
N LEU A 10 8.24 4.59 10.95
CA LEU A 10 8.65 3.79 9.80
C LEU A 10 7.70 3.97 8.61
N ALA A 11 6.39 3.89 8.84
CA ALA A 11 5.37 4.12 7.82
C ALA A 11 5.49 5.53 7.19
N ARG A 12 5.61 6.57 8.05
CA ARG A 12 5.76 7.97 7.62
C ARG A 12 6.99 8.22 6.76
N SER A 13 8.08 7.50 7.04
CA SER A 13 9.38 7.74 6.41
C SER A 13 9.60 6.99 5.09
N SER A 14 8.62 6.23 4.60
CA SER A 14 8.75 5.53 3.32
C SER A 14 9.13 6.46 2.15
N PRO A 15 8.52 7.66 1.98
CA PRO A 15 8.83 8.57 0.88
C PRO A 15 10.31 8.98 0.78
N GLU A 16 11.02 9.10 1.92
CA GLU A 16 12.42 9.56 1.95
C GLU A 16 13.44 8.42 1.96
N ARG A 17 13.03 7.18 2.20
CA ARG A 17 13.93 6.03 2.40
C ARG A 17 14.50 5.43 1.11
N TRP A 18 13.87 5.69 -0.02
CA TRP A 18 14.22 5.07 -1.29
C TRP A 18 13.74 5.92 -2.46
N SER A 19 14.44 5.79 -3.58
CA SER A 19 14.19 6.50 -4.84
C SER A 19 13.83 5.55 -5.98
N THR A 20 14.33 4.31 -5.94
CA THR A 20 13.92 3.25 -6.87
C THR A 20 13.53 1.98 -6.12
N LEU A 21 12.52 1.29 -6.65
CA LEU A 21 12.10 -0.02 -6.18
C LEU A 21 11.83 -0.95 -7.36
N ARG A 22 12.22 -2.20 -7.19
CA ARG A 22 11.73 -3.31 -8.01
C ARG A 22 11.06 -4.32 -7.10
N PHE A 23 9.85 -4.72 -7.44
CA PHE A 23 9.04 -5.59 -6.60
C PHE A 23 8.04 -6.40 -7.42
N THR A 24 7.55 -7.48 -6.83
CA THR A 24 6.40 -8.23 -7.32
C THR A 24 5.23 -8.00 -6.37
N GLU A 25 4.04 -7.74 -6.89
CA GLU A 25 2.81 -7.53 -6.12
C GLU A 25 1.70 -8.46 -6.63
N ARG A 26 0.86 -8.93 -5.71
CA ARG A 26 -0.42 -9.58 -6.01
C ARG A 26 -1.41 -9.30 -4.89
N ARG A 27 -2.69 -9.44 -5.19
CA ARG A 27 -3.80 -9.19 -4.26
C ARG A 27 -4.62 -10.44 -4.06
N ARG A 28 -5.16 -10.62 -2.86
CA ARG A 28 -6.22 -11.59 -2.58
C ARG A 28 -7.52 -10.84 -2.34
N ARG A 29 -8.56 -11.17 -3.09
CA ARG A 29 -9.95 -10.72 -2.88
C ARG A 29 -10.88 -11.90 -3.13
N ASP A 30 -11.99 -11.97 -2.40
CA ASP A 30 -12.96 -13.07 -2.51
C ASP A 30 -12.32 -14.47 -2.45
N GLY A 31 -11.29 -14.62 -1.60
CA GLY A 31 -10.52 -15.87 -1.45
C GLY A 31 -9.57 -16.22 -2.61
N ALA A 32 -9.51 -15.43 -3.68
CA ALA A 32 -8.69 -15.70 -4.86
C ALA A 32 -7.50 -14.73 -4.99
N TRP A 33 -6.32 -15.25 -5.32
CA TRP A 33 -5.15 -14.45 -5.66
C TRP A 33 -5.20 -13.98 -7.11
N SER A 34 -4.89 -12.70 -7.35
CA SER A 34 -4.59 -12.19 -8.67
C SER A 34 -3.30 -12.81 -9.22
N ALA A 35 -3.15 -12.79 -10.55
CA ALA A 35 -1.85 -13.01 -11.15
C ALA A 35 -0.86 -11.94 -10.66
N PRO A 36 0.38 -12.31 -10.30
CA PRO A 36 1.35 -11.34 -9.84
C PRO A 36 1.81 -10.43 -10.98
N VAL A 37 2.07 -9.17 -10.63
CA VAL A 37 2.70 -8.19 -11.50
C VAL A 37 4.07 -7.84 -10.97
N ARG A 38 5.02 -7.60 -11.87
CA ARG A 38 6.36 -7.13 -11.53
C ARG A 38 6.50 -5.67 -11.91
N ALA A 39 6.97 -4.86 -10.97
CA ALA A 39 7.06 -3.43 -11.13
C ALA A 39 8.48 -2.89 -10.94
N TRP A 40 8.78 -1.84 -11.69
CA TRP A 40 9.93 -0.97 -11.50
C TRP A 40 9.41 0.44 -11.30
N LEU A 41 9.70 1.00 -10.14
CA LEU A 41 9.32 2.35 -9.77
C LEU A 41 10.58 3.19 -9.62
N ARG A 42 10.53 4.40 -10.17
CA ARG A 42 11.50 5.46 -9.91
C ARG A 42 10.75 6.72 -9.54
N ARG A 43 10.92 7.16 -8.29
CA ARG A 43 10.31 8.37 -7.78
C ARG A 43 10.87 9.61 -8.49
N PRO A 44 10.06 10.67 -8.62
CA PRO A 44 8.67 10.74 -8.13
C PRO A 44 7.63 10.13 -9.08
N ASP A 45 7.93 9.93 -10.37
CA ASP A 45 6.86 9.90 -11.38
C ASP A 45 6.86 8.72 -12.36
N LEU A 46 7.82 7.79 -12.28
CA LEU A 46 7.95 6.71 -13.27
C LEU A 46 7.62 5.34 -12.70
N LEU A 47 6.75 4.62 -13.40
CA LEU A 47 6.43 3.24 -13.09
C LEU A 47 6.32 2.41 -14.37
N ARG A 48 6.93 1.23 -14.38
CA ARG A 48 6.73 0.17 -15.37
C ARG A 48 6.12 -1.03 -14.67
N VAL A 49 5.13 -1.66 -15.29
CA VAL A 49 4.50 -2.89 -14.80
C VAL A 49 4.48 -3.95 -15.88
N GLU A 50 4.92 -5.15 -15.53
CA GLU A 50 4.88 -6.36 -16.35
C GLU A 50 4.04 -7.44 -15.67
N ASP A 51 3.49 -8.38 -16.44
CA ASP A 51 2.95 -9.62 -15.87
C ASP A 51 4.07 -10.62 -15.51
N ALA A 52 3.71 -11.72 -14.88
CA ALA A 52 4.63 -12.79 -14.50
C ALA A 52 5.44 -13.38 -15.68
N GLY A 53 4.95 -13.25 -16.91
CA GLY A 53 5.63 -13.70 -18.13
C GLY A 53 6.60 -12.67 -18.72
N GLY A 54 6.76 -11.50 -18.09
CA GLY A 54 7.57 -10.39 -18.58
C GLY A 54 6.92 -9.58 -19.69
N ARG A 55 5.61 -9.76 -19.94
CA ARG A 55 4.89 -8.94 -20.92
C ARG A 55 4.55 -7.60 -20.27
N LEU A 56 4.92 -6.52 -20.96
CA LEU A 56 4.60 -5.16 -20.55
C LEU A 56 3.08 -4.94 -20.46
N LEU A 57 2.60 -4.61 -19.26
CA LEU A 57 1.21 -4.21 -19.01
C LEU A 57 1.05 -2.69 -19.12
N GLY A 58 2.04 -1.93 -18.64
CA GLY A 58 1.95 -0.48 -18.67
C GLY A 58 3.24 0.25 -18.30
N VAL A 59 3.33 1.49 -18.78
CA VAL A 59 4.27 2.49 -18.27
C VAL A 59 3.47 3.73 -17.90
N VAL A 60 3.61 4.18 -16.66
CA VAL A 60 2.95 5.34 -16.06
C VAL A 60 3.97 6.46 -15.86
N ARG A 61 3.54 7.69 -16.14
CA ARG A 61 4.31 8.93 -15.96
C ARG A 61 3.38 9.96 -15.31
N GLU A 62 3.55 10.21 -14.02
CA GLU A 62 2.69 11.11 -13.23
C GLU A 62 3.48 12.33 -12.75
N THR A 63 3.86 13.19 -13.70
CA THR A 63 4.66 14.38 -13.40
C THR A 63 3.87 15.38 -12.55
N GLY A 64 4.41 15.74 -11.39
CA GLY A 64 3.82 16.75 -10.49
C GLY A 64 2.77 16.22 -9.51
N ALA A 65 2.54 14.91 -9.46
CA ALA A 65 1.75 14.30 -8.40
C ALA A 65 2.45 14.44 -7.04
N ASP A 66 1.69 14.60 -5.97
CA ASP A 66 2.17 14.58 -4.58
C ASP A 66 2.40 13.15 -4.05
N HIS A 67 2.17 12.16 -4.91
CA HIS A 67 2.15 10.74 -4.58
C HIS A 67 3.02 9.91 -5.52
N ASP A 68 3.25 8.65 -5.14
CA ASP A 68 3.94 7.70 -6.02
C ASP A 68 3.04 7.35 -7.23
N PRO A 69 3.62 6.93 -8.37
CA PRO A 69 2.84 6.62 -9.56
C PRO A 69 1.85 5.49 -9.32
N MET A 70 0.60 5.72 -9.70
CA MET A 70 -0.48 4.77 -9.45
C MET A 70 -0.52 3.64 -10.50
N TRP A 71 -0.82 2.43 -10.05
CA TRP A 71 -1.27 1.32 -10.91
C TRP A 71 -2.59 0.76 -10.41
N GLN A 72 -3.60 0.76 -11.29
CA GLN A 72 -4.98 0.33 -11.05
C GLN A 72 -5.78 1.18 -10.04
N ASP A 73 -5.30 1.34 -8.81
CA ASP A 73 -6.03 2.08 -7.76
C ASP A 73 -5.09 2.67 -6.70
N TYR A 74 -5.64 3.50 -5.81
CA TYR A 74 -4.87 4.18 -4.76
C TYR A 74 -4.34 3.25 -3.67
N ARG A 75 -4.84 2.02 -3.56
CA ARG A 75 -4.26 1.03 -2.64
C ARG A 75 -2.80 0.77 -3.01
N TRP A 76 -2.46 0.74 -4.31
CA TRP A 76 -1.08 0.62 -4.78
C TRP A 76 -0.18 1.73 -4.22
N VAL A 77 -0.71 2.96 -4.23
CA VAL A 77 0.01 4.13 -3.72
C VAL A 77 0.14 4.06 -2.20
N ALA A 78 -0.92 3.64 -1.50
CA ALA A 78 -0.92 3.48 -0.04
C ALA A 78 0.04 2.37 0.43
N GLU A 79 0.22 1.30 -0.35
CA GLU A 79 1.24 0.27 -0.08
C GLU A 79 2.66 0.88 -0.07
N LEU A 80 2.96 1.71 -1.08
CA LEU A 80 4.28 2.34 -1.26
C LEU A 80 4.52 3.52 -0.32
N ARG A 81 3.47 4.28 0.01
CA ARG A 81 3.46 5.42 0.96
C ARG A 81 2.39 5.21 2.01
N PRO A 82 2.64 4.36 3.02
CA PRO A 82 1.63 4.01 4.01
C PRO A 82 1.46 5.08 5.10
N GLU A 83 1.42 6.35 4.72
CA GLU A 83 1.24 7.49 5.65
C GLU A 83 -0.05 7.37 6.47
N GLU A 84 -1.10 6.76 5.89
CA GLU A 84 -2.37 6.46 6.57
C GLU A 84 -2.21 5.50 7.76
N LEU A 85 -1.08 4.78 7.87
CA LEU A 85 -0.75 3.95 9.03
C LEU A 85 0.01 4.71 10.12
N ALA A 86 0.48 5.92 9.81
CA ALA A 86 1.31 6.73 10.69
C ALA A 86 0.50 7.78 11.45
N ASP A 87 -0.25 8.60 10.73
CA ASP A 87 -0.83 9.84 11.22
C ASP A 87 -2.35 9.84 11.12
N GLY A 88 -3.01 10.22 12.22
CA GLY A 88 -4.45 10.47 12.20
C GLY A 88 -4.76 11.84 11.60
N LEU A 89 -5.78 11.92 10.77
CA LEU A 89 -6.26 13.20 10.23
C LEU A 89 -7.60 13.59 10.87
N ASP A 90 -7.80 14.89 11.04
CA ASP A 90 -9.11 15.44 11.34
C ASP A 90 -9.90 15.54 10.03
N PRO A 91 -11.01 14.82 9.88
CA PRO A 91 -11.75 14.78 8.62
C PRO A 91 -12.40 16.13 8.28
N ASP A 92 -12.75 16.94 9.28
CA ASP A 92 -13.38 18.25 9.07
C ASP A 92 -12.34 19.32 8.69
N ALA A 93 -11.15 19.24 9.29
CA ALA A 93 -10.08 20.22 9.07
C ALA A 93 -9.07 19.82 7.98
N ARG A 94 -9.07 18.54 7.55
CA ARG A 94 -8.02 17.92 6.72
C ARG A 94 -6.60 18.24 7.21
N ALA A 95 -6.45 18.28 8.54
CA ALA A 95 -5.22 18.62 9.23
C ALA A 95 -4.82 17.49 10.18
N PRO A 96 -3.54 17.37 10.57
CA PRO A 96 -3.13 16.41 11.58
C PRO A 96 -3.97 16.55 12.86
N ALA A 97 -4.62 15.47 13.27
CA ALA A 97 -5.40 15.43 14.50
C ALA A 97 -4.52 14.97 15.68
N ALA A 98 -4.86 15.42 16.89
CA ALA A 98 -4.36 14.76 18.08
C ALA A 98 -5.03 13.38 18.22
N GLY A 99 -4.23 12.33 18.35
CA GLY A 99 -4.70 10.94 18.39
C GLY A 99 -3.98 10.07 17.36
N ALA A 100 -3.90 8.76 17.62
CA ALA A 100 -3.28 7.84 16.69
C ALA A 100 -4.29 7.40 15.61
N ALA A 101 -3.89 7.32 14.34
CA ALA A 101 -4.72 6.68 13.30
C ALA A 101 -5.11 5.26 13.69
N LEU A 102 -4.18 4.52 14.30
CA LEU A 102 -4.31 3.11 14.62
C LEU A 102 -4.05 2.84 16.10
N GLU A 103 -4.88 1.99 16.68
CA GLU A 103 -4.51 1.19 17.85
C GLU A 103 -3.69 0.00 17.37
N LEU A 104 -2.50 -0.18 17.96
CA LEU A 104 -1.56 -1.21 17.55
C LEU A 104 -1.27 -2.15 18.72
N ASP A 105 -1.27 -3.44 18.45
CA ASP A 105 -0.93 -4.49 19.41
C ASP A 105 -0.06 -5.58 18.75
N GLY A 106 0.56 -6.43 19.58
CA GLY A 106 1.32 -7.59 19.12
C GLY A 106 2.55 -7.25 18.28
N LEU A 107 3.10 -6.04 18.42
CA LEU A 107 4.25 -5.58 17.65
C LEU A 107 5.43 -6.51 17.76
N ARG A 108 5.91 -7.00 16.61
CA ARG A 108 7.02 -7.95 16.55
C ARG A 108 7.83 -7.82 15.29
N GLU A 109 9.07 -8.26 15.37
CA GLU A 109 9.96 -8.42 14.23
C GLU A 109 9.63 -9.75 13.54
N VAL A 110 9.52 -9.71 12.22
CA VAL A 110 9.27 -10.87 11.35
C VAL A 110 10.18 -10.78 10.13
N GLU A 111 10.12 -11.81 9.29
CA GLU A 111 10.68 -11.77 7.94
C GLU A 111 9.53 -11.80 6.92
N HIS A 112 9.63 -10.97 5.89
CA HIS A 112 8.76 -11.02 4.72
C HIS A 112 9.61 -11.17 3.46
N ALA A 113 9.48 -12.30 2.77
CA ALA A 113 10.20 -12.59 1.53
C ALA A 113 11.74 -12.43 1.62
N GLY A 114 12.38 -12.92 2.70
CA GLY A 114 13.83 -12.80 2.88
C GLY A 114 14.28 -11.46 3.47
N ARG A 115 13.36 -10.58 3.88
CA ARG A 115 13.66 -9.22 4.34
C ARG A 115 13.10 -8.96 5.74
N PRO A 116 13.82 -8.25 6.62
CA PRO A 116 13.29 -7.85 7.93
C PRO A 116 12.07 -6.95 7.79
N ALA A 117 11.01 -7.29 8.50
CA ALA A 117 9.77 -6.53 8.56
C ALA A 117 9.28 -6.40 10.01
N TRP A 118 8.47 -5.39 10.27
CA TRP A 118 7.71 -5.26 11.51
C TRP A 118 6.25 -5.59 11.25
N GLU A 119 5.66 -6.39 12.11
CA GLU A 119 4.26 -6.78 12.05
C GLU A 119 3.51 -6.27 13.28
N ALA A 120 2.27 -5.83 13.07
CA ALA A 120 1.36 -5.45 14.14
C ALA A 120 -0.07 -5.90 13.81
N LEU A 121 -0.85 -6.18 14.86
CA LEU A 121 -2.30 -6.11 14.79
C LEU A 121 -2.69 -4.63 14.81
N ALA A 122 -3.51 -4.21 13.85
CA ALA A 122 -3.92 -2.83 13.68
C ALA A 122 -5.45 -2.71 13.65
N VAL A 123 -5.98 -1.84 14.51
CA VAL A 123 -7.39 -1.47 14.54
C VAL A 123 -7.50 0.00 14.12
N PRO A 124 -8.21 0.32 13.01
CA PRO A 124 -8.48 1.69 12.63
C PRO A 124 -9.29 2.43 13.70
N THR A 125 -8.82 3.60 14.10
CA THR A 125 -9.57 4.50 15.00
C THR A 125 -10.50 5.42 14.19
N ASP A 126 -11.19 6.33 14.88
CA ASP A 126 -11.96 7.41 14.24
C ASP A 126 -11.07 8.44 13.50
N ARG A 127 -9.75 8.41 13.74
CA ARG A 127 -8.74 9.25 13.08
C ARG A 127 -8.05 8.58 11.91
N TYR A 128 -8.30 7.30 11.65
CA TYR A 128 -7.79 6.65 10.43
C TYR A 128 -8.48 7.25 9.21
N GLU A 129 -7.69 7.96 8.40
CA GLU A 129 -8.10 8.52 7.13
C GLU A 129 -7.26 7.87 6.03
N PRO A 130 -7.84 7.00 5.19
CA PRO A 130 -7.11 6.37 4.11
C PRO A 130 -6.82 7.36 2.98
N ARG A 131 -5.82 7.04 2.16
CA ARG A 131 -5.53 7.80 0.94
C ARG A 131 -6.70 7.82 -0.05
N CYS A 132 -7.45 6.72 -0.13
CA CYS A 132 -8.76 6.66 -0.78
C CYS A 132 -9.72 5.82 0.04
N GLY A 133 -10.90 6.36 0.40
CA GLY A 133 -11.96 5.60 1.07
C GLY A 133 -12.49 4.44 0.22
N CYS A 134 -12.40 4.54 -1.10
CA CYS A 134 -12.75 3.50 -2.05
C CYS A 134 -11.87 2.23 -1.99
N CYS A 135 -10.59 2.38 -1.63
CA CYS A 135 -9.58 1.31 -1.65
C CYS A 135 -8.54 1.45 -0.52
N PRO A 136 -8.98 1.48 0.74
CA PRO A 136 -8.08 1.69 1.90
C PRO A 136 -7.14 0.50 2.09
N LEU A 137 -6.03 0.68 2.82
CA LEU A 137 -5.29 -0.48 3.33
C LEU A 137 -6.14 -1.27 4.33
N LEU A 138 -6.80 -0.55 5.24
CA LEU A 138 -7.59 -1.09 6.34
C LEU A 138 -9.07 -0.71 6.18
N ARG A 139 -9.87 -1.63 5.64
CA ARG A 139 -11.30 -1.37 5.41
C ARG A 139 -12.02 -1.33 6.76
N SER A 140 -12.86 -0.33 6.95
CA SER A 140 -13.71 -0.22 8.14
C SER A 140 -15.09 0.32 7.75
N ARG A 141 -16.07 0.10 8.61
CA ARG A 141 -17.43 0.61 8.41
C ARG A 141 -17.43 2.14 8.21
N ARG A 142 -16.70 2.85 9.06
CA ARG A 142 -16.57 4.31 9.02
C ARG A 142 -16.03 4.79 7.68
N VAL A 143 -14.99 4.14 7.16
CA VAL A 143 -14.38 4.50 5.87
C VAL A 143 -15.40 4.34 4.73
N ASP A 144 -16.12 3.23 4.68
CA ASP A 144 -17.13 3.01 3.65
C ASP A 144 -18.33 3.95 3.81
N GLU A 145 -18.76 4.27 5.04
CA GLU A 145 -19.82 5.26 5.30
C GLU A 145 -19.41 6.66 4.83
N LEU A 146 -18.16 7.09 5.06
CA LEU A 146 -17.65 8.37 4.60
C LEU A 146 -17.53 8.44 3.07
N GLU A 147 -17.08 7.35 2.44
CA GLU A 147 -16.91 7.28 0.98
C GLU A 147 -18.26 7.24 0.24
N TRP A 148 -19.18 6.40 0.70
CA TRP A 148 -20.41 6.07 -0.06
C TRP A 148 -21.69 6.66 0.54
N GLY A 149 -21.63 7.28 1.72
CA GLY A 149 -22.78 7.82 2.45
C GLY A 149 -23.71 6.76 3.05
N SER A 150 -23.49 5.49 2.74
CA SER A 150 -24.20 4.34 3.28
C SER A 150 -23.36 3.08 3.14
N VAL A 151 -23.62 2.07 3.97
CA VAL A 151 -22.97 0.76 3.86
C VAL A 151 -23.99 -0.32 3.50
N PRO A 152 -23.61 -1.33 2.70
CA PRO A 152 -24.54 -2.40 2.35
C PRO A 152 -25.02 -3.18 3.58
N GLU A 153 -26.29 -3.60 3.56
CA GLU A 153 -26.86 -4.43 4.61
C GLU A 153 -26.18 -5.81 4.65
N GLY A 154 -25.96 -6.34 5.85
CA GLY A 154 -25.34 -7.66 6.06
C GLY A 154 -23.82 -7.72 5.90
N VAL A 155 -23.14 -6.59 5.64
CA VAL A 155 -21.68 -6.53 5.65
C VAL A 155 -21.15 -6.50 7.08
N GLU A 156 -20.31 -7.47 7.42
CA GLU A 156 -19.54 -7.51 8.65
C GLU A 156 -18.14 -6.97 8.38
N TYR A 157 -17.82 -5.82 8.96
CA TYR A 157 -16.52 -5.17 8.78
C TYR A 157 -15.44 -5.82 9.64
N PRO A 158 -14.17 -5.83 9.20
CA PRO A 158 -13.09 -6.41 9.98
C PRO A 158 -12.91 -5.69 11.31
N THR A 159 -12.69 -6.45 12.39
CA THR A 159 -12.40 -5.90 13.72
C THR A 159 -10.92 -5.56 13.89
N ALA A 160 -10.05 -6.24 13.17
CA ALA A 160 -8.61 -5.99 13.16
C ALA A 160 -7.96 -6.41 11.85
N HIS A 161 -6.78 -5.86 11.61
CA HIS A 161 -5.95 -6.16 10.45
C HIS A 161 -4.56 -6.61 10.88
N LEU A 162 -3.94 -7.50 10.11
CA LEU A 162 -2.52 -7.80 10.25
C LEU A 162 -1.73 -6.97 9.23
N VAL A 163 -0.80 -6.16 9.70
CA VAL A 163 -0.05 -5.22 8.86
C VAL A 163 1.44 -5.47 8.99
N ARG A 164 2.17 -5.44 7.87
CA ARG A 164 3.65 -5.56 7.84
C ARG A 164 4.31 -4.41 7.09
N LEU A 165 5.35 -3.85 7.69
CA LEU A 165 6.22 -2.85 7.07
C LEU A 165 7.62 -3.42 6.86
N ASP A 166 8.19 -3.28 5.65
CA ASP A 166 9.61 -3.56 5.43
C ASP A 166 10.47 -2.56 6.22
N VAL A 167 11.40 -3.06 7.03
CA VAL A 167 12.19 -2.21 7.95
C VAL A 167 13.10 -1.24 7.20
N ARG A 168 13.61 -1.64 6.02
CA ARG A 168 14.53 -0.79 5.25
C ARG A 168 13.77 0.32 4.54
N THR A 169 12.65 0.01 3.90
CA THR A 169 11.96 0.93 2.98
C THR A 169 10.76 1.62 3.61
N GLY A 170 10.17 1.08 4.67
CA GLY A 170 8.91 1.57 5.24
C GLY A 170 7.66 1.22 4.41
N VAL A 171 7.81 0.49 3.30
CA VAL A 171 6.70 0.04 2.44
C VAL A 171 5.82 -0.94 3.21
N CYS A 172 4.51 -0.80 3.08
CA CYS A 172 3.55 -1.78 3.55
C CYS A 172 3.56 -2.97 2.60
N VAL A 173 4.10 -4.10 3.07
CA VAL A 173 4.29 -5.32 2.28
C VAL A 173 3.17 -6.35 2.48
N TRP A 174 2.33 -6.12 3.49
CA TRP A 174 1.16 -6.93 3.81
C TRP A 174 0.14 -6.10 4.59
N ALA A 175 -1.14 -6.18 4.23
CA ALA A 175 -2.25 -5.65 5.02
C ALA A 175 -3.48 -6.54 4.80
N GLU A 176 -3.79 -7.38 5.78
CA GLU A 176 -4.84 -8.40 5.71
C GLU A 176 -5.97 -8.10 6.70
N ALA A 177 -7.21 -8.13 6.23
CA ALA A 177 -8.39 -8.19 7.09
C ALA A 177 -8.50 -9.58 7.74
N LEU A 178 -8.61 -9.65 9.06
CA LEU A 178 -8.54 -10.93 9.79
C LEU A 178 -9.89 -11.65 9.91
N ASP A 179 -10.98 -10.92 9.80
CA ASP A 179 -12.34 -11.39 10.02
C ASP A 179 -13.38 -10.60 9.21
N GLY A 180 -14.67 -10.91 9.44
CA GLY A 180 -15.80 -10.31 8.74
C GLY A 180 -15.94 -10.76 7.29
N THR A 181 -16.77 -10.04 6.53
CA THR A 181 -17.04 -10.30 5.11
C THR A 181 -15.78 -10.25 4.25
N TYR A 182 -14.80 -9.43 4.65
CA TYR A 182 -13.55 -9.22 3.93
C TYR A 182 -12.40 -10.09 4.45
N ALA A 183 -12.68 -11.10 5.27
CA ALA A 183 -11.66 -11.96 5.87
C ALA A 183 -10.71 -12.52 4.80
N GLY A 184 -9.42 -12.28 5.02
CA GLY A 184 -8.34 -12.67 4.12
C GLY A 184 -8.10 -11.73 2.94
N GLU A 185 -8.89 -10.68 2.71
CA GLU A 185 -8.51 -9.68 1.71
C GLU A 185 -7.15 -9.06 2.05
N THR A 186 -6.21 -9.08 1.10
CA THR A 186 -4.83 -8.64 1.36
C THR A 186 -4.06 -8.29 0.08
N HIS A 187 -2.86 -7.74 0.24
CA HIS A 187 -1.81 -7.69 -0.77
C HIS A 187 -0.56 -8.42 -0.26
N ASP A 188 0.26 -8.92 -1.19
CA ASP A 188 1.58 -9.51 -0.94
C ASP A 188 2.59 -8.80 -1.84
N LEU A 189 3.32 -7.84 -1.29
CA LEU A 189 4.33 -7.04 -2.00
C LEU A 189 5.73 -7.50 -1.61
N ARG A 190 6.41 -8.14 -2.56
CA ARG A 190 7.74 -8.70 -2.39
C ARG A 190 8.78 -7.77 -3.00
N ILE A 191 9.55 -7.10 -2.15
CA ILE A 191 10.64 -6.21 -2.59
C ILE A 191 11.82 -7.04 -3.08
N GLU A 192 12.23 -6.82 -4.33
CA GLU A 192 13.32 -7.54 -4.98
C GLU A 192 14.61 -6.72 -5.04
N ALA A 193 14.49 -5.40 -5.15
CA ALA A 193 15.62 -4.47 -5.12
C ALA A 193 15.20 -3.07 -4.65
N VAL A 194 16.14 -2.36 -4.04
CA VAL A 194 15.98 -1.03 -3.46
C VAL A 194 17.19 -0.18 -3.83
N ASP A 195 16.94 0.99 -4.43
CA ASP A 195 17.96 1.93 -4.90
C ASP A 195 18.98 1.32 -5.88
N GLU A 196 18.58 0.27 -6.60
CA GLU A 196 19.34 -0.21 -7.76
C GLU A 196 19.15 0.76 -8.94
N PRO A 197 20.16 0.94 -9.80
CA PRO A 197 20.02 1.74 -11.02
C PRO A 197 18.88 1.21 -11.91
N VAL A 198 17.90 2.07 -12.19
CA VAL A 198 16.81 1.78 -13.13
C VAL A 198 16.94 2.70 -14.35
N PRO A 199 17.36 2.17 -15.51
CA PRO A 199 17.70 2.98 -16.67
C PRO A 199 16.44 3.52 -17.39
N ASP A 200 16.59 4.66 -18.07
CA ASP A 200 15.46 5.38 -18.70
C ASP A 200 14.75 4.60 -19.81
N ASP A 201 15.47 3.73 -20.49
CA ASP A 201 14.95 2.89 -21.56
C ASP A 201 13.88 1.90 -21.07
N LEU A 202 13.96 1.50 -19.80
CA LEU A 202 12.96 0.66 -19.14
C LEU A 202 11.57 1.31 -19.13
N PHE A 203 11.51 2.66 -19.11
CA PHE A 203 10.26 3.41 -19.12
C PHE A 203 9.84 3.89 -20.52
N ARG A 204 10.46 3.40 -21.59
CA ARG A 204 10.01 3.71 -22.95
C ARG A 204 8.88 2.76 -23.34
N ARG A 205 7.75 3.31 -23.78
CA ARG A 205 6.75 2.51 -24.51
C ARG A 205 7.35 2.17 -25.87
N ALA A 206 7.29 0.90 -26.29
CA ALA A 206 7.61 0.55 -27.67
C ALA A 206 6.71 1.39 -28.59
N ARG A 207 7.30 2.09 -29.57
CA ARG A 207 6.51 2.71 -30.65
C ARG A 207 5.67 1.60 -31.28
N ARG A 208 4.34 1.73 -31.24
CA ARG A 208 3.46 0.89 -32.06
C ARG A 208 3.97 1.02 -33.50
N ARG A 209 4.52 -0.05 -34.08
CA ARG A 209 4.71 -0.09 -35.53
C ARG A 209 3.30 0.01 -36.08
N GLY A 210 3.00 1.12 -36.74
CA GLY A 210 1.75 1.29 -37.45
C GLY A 210 1.55 0.09 -38.37
N ALA A 211 0.36 -0.49 -38.34
CA ALA A 211 -0.08 -1.34 -39.43
C ALA A 211 0.04 -0.52 -40.71
N VAL A 212 0.83 -1.02 -41.65
CA VAL A 212 0.86 -0.56 -43.05
C VAL A 212 -0.32 -1.19 -43.76
#